data_AF-A0A9E5BUJ5-F1
#
_entry.id   AF-A0A9E5BUJ5-F1
#
_cell.length_a   1.000
_cell.length_b   1.000
_cell.length_c   1.000
_cell.angle_alpha   90.00
_cell.angle_beta   90.00
_cell.angle_gamma   90.00
#
_symmetry.space_group_name_H-M   'P 1'
#
loop_
_entity.id
_entity.type
_entity.pdbx_description
1 polymer ?
#
loop_
_entity_poly.entity_id
_entity_poly.type
_entity_poly.pdbx_seq_one_letter_code
_entity_poly.pdbx_strand_id
1 'polypeptide(L)' 'LRDKEMTNKLVNVVAPRYLDRNGGYLRIMKLGPRHGDNAPMARIELI' A
#
# COMPACT_ATOMS: atom_id res chain seq x y z
N LEU A 1 -3.43 11.88 7.50
CA LEU A 1 -3.47 12.52 6.16
C LEU A 1 -3.07 13.98 6.31
N ARG A 2 -1.76 14.24 6.40
CA ARG A 2 -1.24 15.61 6.61
C ARG A 2 -1.03 16.37 5.30
N ASP A 3 -1.07 15.65 4.18
CA ASP A 3 -0.95 16.17 2.83
C ASP A 3 -2.34 16.16 2.15
N LYS A 4 -2.81 17.35 1.78
CA LYS A 4 -4.11 17.54 1.12
C LYS A 4 -4.15 16.96 -0.29
N GLU A 5 -3.04 17.03 -1.02
CA GLU A 5 -2.94 16.51 -2.38
C GLU A 5 -3.06 14.98 -2.37
N MET A 6 -2.32 14.32 -1.48
CA MET A 6 -2.39 12.86 -1.33
C MET A 6 -3.77 12.40 -0.84
N THR A 7 -4.43 13.19 0.00
CA THR A 7 -5.81 12.90 0.45
C THR A 7 -6.78 12.94 -0.72
N ASN A 8 -6.71 13.98 -1.55
CA ASN A 8 -7.54 14.11 -2.74
C ASN A 8 -7.30 12.96 -3.73
N LYS A 9 -6.05 12.56 -3.94
CA LYS A 9 -5.72 11.41 -4.80
C LYS A 9 -6.28 10.11 -4.25
N LEU A 10 -6.18 9.87 -2.94
CA LEU A 10 -6.70 8.66 -2.30
C LEU A 10 -8.22 8.54 -2.48
N VAL A 11 -8.96 9.63 -2.27
CA VAL A 11 -10.42 9.64 -2.37
C VAL A 11 -10.90 9.60 -3.82
N ASN A 12 -10.32 10.41 -4.71
CA ASN A 12 -10.86 10.59 -6.07
C ASN A 12 -10.33 9.56 -7.07
N VAL A 13 -9.14 8.99 -6.84
CA VAL A 13 -8.49 8.09 -7.81
C VAL A 13 -8.40 6.65 -7.30
N VAL A 14 -8.04 6.46 -6.02
CA VAL A 14 -7.82 5.13 -5.46
C VAL A 14 -9.13 4.50 -5.01
N ALA A 15 -9.97 5.22 -4.24
CA ALA A 15 -11.21 4.67 -3.69
C ALA A 15 -12.19 4.11 -4.74
N PRO A 16 -12.42 4.75 -5.91
CA PRO A 16 -13.34 4.23 -6.91
C PRO A 16 -12.94 2.86 -7.46
N ARG A 17 -11.65 2.51 -7.44
CA ARG A 17 -11.14 1.21 -7.94
C ARG A 17 -11.52 0.03 -7.04
N TYR A 18 -11.95 0.31 -5.81
CA TYR A 18 -12.18 -0.69 -4.78
C TYR A 18 -13.64 -0.77 -4.31
N LEU A 19 -14.57 -0.09 -4.99
CA LEU A 19 -15.98 -0.01 -4.58
C LEU A 19 -16.64 -1.38 -4.41
N ASP A 20 -16.33 -2.32 -5.31
CA ASP A 20 -16.94 -3.65 -5.31
C ASP A 20 -16.22 -4.65 -4.39
N ARG A 21 -15.11 -4.25 -3.75
CA ARG A 21 -14.29 -5.12 -2.90
C ARG A 21 -14.50 -4.77 -1.44
N ASN A 22 -15.02 -5.70 -0.65
CA ASN A 22 -15.14 -5.53 0.80
C ASN A 22 -13.89 -6.06 1.54
N GLY A 23 -12.83 -5.26 1.58
CA GLY A 23 -11.60 -5.56 2.32
C GLY A 23 -10.50 -6.25 1.49
N GLY A 24 -9.30 -6.40 2.09
CA GLY A 24 -8.15 -6.98 1.40
C GLY A 24 -7.56 -6.07 0.31
N TYR A 25 -7.43 -4.77 0.59
CA TYR A 25 -6.92 -3.78 -0.37
C TYR A 25 -5.39 -3.81 -0.54
N LEU A 26 -4.69 -4.50 0.37
CA LEU A 26 -3.24 -4.55 0.42
C LEU A 26 -2.73 -5.98 0.28
N ARG A 27 -1.63 -6.13 -0.45
CA ARG A 27 -0.81 -7.34 -0.49
C ARG A 27 0.55 -7.06 0.14
N ILE A 28 1.02 -7.99 0.97
CA ILE A 28 2.36 -7.96 1.55
C ILE A 28 3.17 -9.11 0.96
N MET A 29 4.30 -8.79 0.33
CA MET A 29 5.25 -9.78 -0.22
C MET A 29 6.59 -9.67 0.52
N LYS A 30 7.07 -10.78 1.08
CA LYS A 30 8.37 -10.81 1.76
C LYS A 30 9.49 -10.77 0.72
N LEU A 31 10.45 -9.86 0.88
CA LEU A 31 11.52 -9.61 -0.09
C LEU A 31 12.87 -10.24 0.32
N GLY A 32 12.91 -10.95 1.46
CA GLY A 32 14.14 -11.44 2.07
C GLY A 32 14.80 -10.40 2.98
N PRO A 33 15.94 -10.73 3.59
CA PRO A 33 16.65 -9.82 4.49
C PRO A 33 17.38 -8.71 3.73
N ARG A 34 17.45 -7.53 4.35
CA ARG A 34 18.19 -6.37 3.85
C ARG A 34 19.70 -6.62 3.95
N HIS A 35 20.42 -6.19 2.91
CA HIS A 35 21.87 -6.27 2.88
C HIS A 35 22.50 -5.34 3.95
N GLY A 36 23.46 -5.87 4.72
CA GLY A 36 24.21 -5.13 5.75
C GLY A 36 23.74 -5.39 7.18
N ASP A 37 22.43 -5.40 7.43
CA ASP A 37 21.86 -5.57 8.78
C ASP A 37 20.91 -6.76 8.94
N ASN A 38 20.72 -7.55 7.87
CA ASN A 38 19.86 -8.73 7.84
C ASN A 38 18.40 -8.45 8.26
N ALA A 39 17.95 -7.19 8.19
CA ALA A 39 16.60 -6.83 8.61
C ALA A 39 15.54 -7.44 7.67
N PRO A 40 14.45 -8.06 8.17
CA PRO A 40 13.44 -8.65 7.31
C PRO A 40 12.67 -7.57 6.53
N MET A 41 12.67 -7.67 5.20
CA MET A 41 12.01 -6.71 4.32
C MET A 41 10.71 -7.27 3.74
N ALA A 42 9.77 -6.37 3.48
CA ALA A 42 8.56 -6.67 2.74
C ALA A 42 8.14 -5.51 1.82
N ARG A 43 7.49 -5.85 0.71
CA ARG A 43 6.84 -4.91 -0.20
C ARG A 43 5.35 -4.89 0.09
N ILE A 44 4.77 -3.71 0.16
CA ILE A 44 3.33 -3.51 0.30
C ILE A 44 2.80 -2.93 -1.00
N GLU A 45 1.73 -3.51 -1.54
CA GLU A 45 1.10 -3.09 -2.79
C GLU A 45 -0.42 -2.98 -2.63
N LEU A 46 -1.01 -2.03 -3.34
CA LEU A 46 -2.46 -1.92 -3.53
C LEU A 46 -2.87 -2.91 -4.64
N ILE A 47 -3.89 -3.73 -4.40
CA ILE A 47 -4.31 -4.83 -5.30
C ILE A 47 -5.17 -4.34 -6.46
#